data_AF-A0A7J8NEF9-F1
#
_entry.id   AF-A0A7J8NEF9-F1
#
_cell.length_a   1.000
_cell.length_b   1.000
_cell.length_c   1.000
_cell.angle_alpha   90.00
_cell.angle_beta   90.00
_cell.angle_gamma   90.00
#
_symmetry.space_group_name_H-M   'P 1'
#
loop_
_entity.id
_entity.type
_entity.pdbx_description
1 polymer ?
#
loop_
_entity_poly.entity_id
_entity_poly.type
_entity_poly.pdbx_seq_one_letter_code
_entity_poly.pdbx_strand_id
1 'polypeptide(L)'
;HAANTPWLRPPLGFLKCNVDEAWFEDVVTTNYAALLRDSHGHVVKCFIGIAQSVMDPSIAKAFVVREALSWLRSCRHDLFPNRISFFC
;
A
#
# COMPACT_ATOMS: atom_id res chain seq x y z
N HIS A 1 -5.28 19.26 6.95
CA HIS A 1 -3.85 19.22 7.30
C HIS A 1 -3.45 17.79 7.57
N ALA A 2 -2.73 17.14 6.66
CA ALA A 2 -2.17 15.81 6.92
C ALA A 2 -1.12 15.95 8.04
N ALA A 3 -1.24 15.17 9.11
CA ALA A 3 -0.25 15.15 10.17
C ALA A 3 1.10 14.75 9.56
N ASN A 4 2.13 15.59 9.74
CA ASN A 4 3.49 15.30 9.31
C ASN A 4 4.12 14.28 10.27
N THR A 5 3.52 13.09 10.36
CA THR A 5 4.06 12.01 11.17
C THR A 5 5.28 11.47 10.44
N PRO A 6 6.49 11.57 11.03
CA PRO A 6 7.69 11.08 10.37
C PRO A 6 7.53 9.58 10.06
N TRP A 7 8.00 9.16 8.89
CA TRP A 7 7.97 7.76 8.50
C TRP A 7 8.66 6.92 9.59
N LEU A 8 7.87 6.07 10.26
CA LEU A 8 8.43 5.14 11.25
C LEU A 8 8.97 3.91 10.54
N ARG A 9 10.25 3.62 10.78
CA ARG A 9 10.95 2.42 10.33
C ARG A 9 10.32 1.17 10.94
N PRO A 10 10.04 0.10 10.16
CA PRO A 10 9.58 -1.16 10.73
C PRO A 10 10.70 -1.86 11.53
N PRO A 11 10.37 -2.66 12.55
CA PRO A 11 11.35 -3.50 13.24
C PRO A 11 12.08 -4.47 12.29
N LEU A 12 13.26 -4.94 12.68
CA LEU A 12 13.97 -5.97 11.92
C LEU A 12 13.09 -7.21 11.72
N GLY A 13 13.13 -7.78 10.51
CA GLY A 13 12.27 -8.91 10.11
C GLY A 13 10.83 -8.52 9.77
N PHE A 14 10.50 -7.23 9.76
CA PHE A 14 9.23 -6.71 9.26
C PHE A 14 9.42 -5.87 8.00
N LEU A 15 8.47 -6.00 7.09
CA LEU A 15 8.28 -5.09 5.97
C LEU A 15 7.13 -4.12 6.26
N LYS A 16 7.31 -2.85 5.89
CA LYS A 16 6.27 -1.84 5.96
C LYS A 16 5.56 -1.74 4.61
N CYS A 17 4.24 -1.92 4.60
CA CYS A 17 3.42 -1.70 3.42
C CYS A 17 2.83 -0.28 3.46
N ASN A 18 3.32 0.59 2.57
CA ASN A 18 2.76 1.91 2.33
C ASN A 18 1.75 1.81 1.18
N VAL A 19 0.56 2.38 1.34
CA VAL A 19 -0.47 2.44 0.30
C VAL A 19 -0.78 3.89 -0.04
N ASP A 20 -1.22 4.13 -1.27
CA ASP A 20 -1.69 5.44 -1.71
C ASP A 20 -2.75 5.28 -2.81
N GLU A 21 -3.66 6.24 -2.88
CA GLU A 21 -4.75 6.30 -3.86
C GLU A 21 -4.73 7.63 -4.60
N ALA A 22 -4.97 7.59 -5.90
CA ALA A 22 -5.05 8.78 -6.75
C ALA A 22 -6.30 8.70 -7.62
N TRP A 23 -7.18 9.69 -7.45
CA TRP A 23 -8.36 9.88 -8.26
C TRP A 23 -8.06 10.64 -9.55
N PHE A 24 -8.71 10.27 -10.64
CA PHE A 24 -8.64 10.97 -11.92
C PHE A 24 -10.05 11.16 -12.47
N GLU A 25 -10.61 12.35 -12.27
CA GLU A 25 -12.01 12.69 -12.62
C GLU A 25 -12.25 12.58 -14.14
N ASP A 26 -11.31 13.05 -14.96
CA ASP A 26 -11.42 13.07 -16.43
C ASP A 26 -11.61 11.68 -17.06
N VAL A 27 -11.08 10.64 -16.42
CA VAL A 27 -11.12 9.25 -16.91
C VAL A 27 -11.98 8.34 -16.05
N VAL A 28 -12.62 8.88 -14.99
CA VAL A 28 -13.48 8.14 -14.07
C VAL A 28 -12.76 6.92 -13.48
N THR A 29 -11.48 7.09 -13.12
CA THR A 29 -10.68 6.02 -12.52
C THR A 29 -10.10 6.40 -11.17
N THR A 30 -9.95 5.39 -10.33
CA THR A 30 -9.13 5.46 -9.13
C THR A 30 -7.91 4.57 -9.33
N ASN A 31 -6.74 5.18 -9.41
CA ASN A 31 -5.48 4.46 -9.42
C ASN A 31 -5.03 4.24 -7.98
N TYR A 32 -4.34 3.13 -7.74
CA TYR A 32 -3.87 2.82 -6.41
C TYR A 32 -2.54 2.07 -6.47
N ALA A 33 -1.75 2.22 -5.41
CA ALA A 33 -0.45 1.59 -5.30
C ALA A 33 -0.14 1.12 -3.88
N ALA A 34 0.71 0.11 -3.79
CA ALA A 34 1.32 -0.32 -2.55
C ALA A 34 2.83 -0.54 -2.74
N LEU A 35 3.62 -0.12 -1.75
CA LEU A 35 5.06 -0.32 -1.68
C LEU A 35 5.41 -1.09 -0.41
N LEU A 36 6.12 -2.20 -0.56
CA LEU A 36 6.77 -2.89 0.56
C LEU A 36 8.18 -2.35 0.73
N ARG A 37 8.50 -1.92 1.95
CA ARG A 37 9.83 -1.45 2.34
C ARG A 37 10.43 -2.27 3.46
N ASP A 38 11.72 -2.53 3.40
CA ASP A 38 12.46 -3.15 4.50
C ASP A 38 12.75 -2.16 5.65
N SER A 39 13.43 -2.64 6.70
CA SER A 39 13.86 -1.81 7.83
C SER A 39 14.94 -0.78 7.46
N HIS A 40 15.57 -0.88 6.29
CA HIS A 40 16.51 0.14 5.79
C HIS A 40 15.80 1.19 4.93
N GLY A 41 14.53 0.97 4.59
CA GLY A 41 13.72 1.84 3.74
C GLY A 41 13.76 1.47 2.25
N HIS A 42 14.49 0.41 1.88
CA HIS A 42 14.58 -0.07 0.51
C HIS A 42 13.25 -0.66 0.07
N VAL A 43 12.86 -0.37 -1.18
CA VAL A 43 11.67 -0.98 -1.78
C VAL A 43 11.97 -2.42 -2.16
N VAL A 44 11.20 -3.35 -1.60
CA VAL A 44 11.34 -4.80 -1.84
C VAL A 44 10.40 -5.25 -2.96
N LYS A 45 9.17 -4.76 -2.95
CA LYS A 45 8.16 -5.03 -3.98
C LYS A 45 7.19 -3.86 -4.12
N CYS A 46 6.60 -3.75 -5.30
CA CYS A 46 5.54 -2.79 -5.61
C CYS A 46 4.31 -3.49 -6.18
N PHE A 47 3.17 -2.83 -6.02
CA PHE A 47 1.89 -3.23 -6.56
C PHE A 47 1.16 -1.97 -7.04
N ILE A 48 0.57 -2.05 -8.22
CA ILE A 48 -0.25 -0.98 -8.79
C ILE A 48 -1.51 -1.59 -9.38
N GLY A 49 -2.59 -0.82 -9.38
CA GLY A 49 -3.83 -1.21 -10.02
C GLY A 49 -4.73 -0.02 -10.31
N ILE A 50 -5.80 -0.30 -11.04
CA ILE A 50 -6.78 0.68 -11.47
C ILE A 50 -8.16 0.12 -11.17
N ALA A 51 -9.03 0.95 -10.60
CA ALA A 51 -10.46 0.70 -10.49
C ALA A 51 -11.19 1.66 -11.45
N GLN A 52 -12.06 1.11 -12.29
CA GLN A 52 -12.93 1.90 -13.19
C GLN A 52 -14.14 2.45 -12.42
N SER A 53 -13.86 3.19 -11.36
CA SER A 53 -14.86 3.90 -10.59
C SER A 53 -14.23 5.11 -9.90
N VAL A 54 -15.06 6.13 -9.70
CA VAL A 54 -14.77 7.21 -8.77
C VAL A 54 -15.26 6.79 -7.39
N MET A 55 -14.37 6.83 -6.41
CA MET A 55 -14.67 6.49 -5.03
C MET A 55 -14.49 7.74 -4.16
N ASP A 56 -15.32 7.84 -3.12
CA ASP A 56 -15.06 8.77 -2.03
C ASP A 56 -13.66 8.49 -1.43
N PRO A 57 -12.89 9.50 -0.99
CA PRO A 57 -11.54 9.29 -0.44
C PRO A 57 -11.45 8.25 0.67
N SER A 58 -12.45 8.15 1.54
CA SER A 58 -12.47 7.14 2.61
C SER A 58 -12.64 5.72 2.07
N ILE A 59 -13.49 5.56 1.04
CA ILE A 59 -13.71 4.29 0.36
C ILE A 59 -12.47 3.91 -0.45
N ALA A 60 -11.86 4.86 -1.15
CA ALA A 60 -10.65 4.65 -1.94
C ALA A 60 -9.48 4.15 -1.06
N LYS A 61 -9.30 4.72 0.14
CA LYS A 61 -8.32 4.23 1.14
C LYS A 61 -8.61 2.79 1.58
N ALA A 62 -9.84 2.50 1.96
CA ALA A 62 -10.22 1.15 2.37
C ALA A 62 -10.04 0.14 1.22
N PHE A 63 -10.34 0.58 -0.01
CA PHE A 63 -10.18 -0.19 -1.22
C PHE A 63 -8.71 -0.53 -1.50
N VAL A 64 -7.79 0.45 -1.50
CA VAL A 64 -6.36 0.16 -1.72
C VAL A 64 -5.79 -0.75 -0.65
N VAL A 65 -6.20 -0.61 0.62
CA VAL A 65 -5.77 -1.53 1.68
C VAL A 65 -6.25 -2.95 1.40
N ARG A 66 -7.50 -3.14 0.96
CA ARG A 66 -8.04 -4.45 0.60
C ARG A 66 -7.26 -5.08 -0.56
N GLU A 67 -7.01 -4.33 -1.63
CA GLU A 67 -6.28 -4.83 -2.80
C GLU A 67 -4.82 -5.16 -2.45
N ALA A 68 -4.16 -4.30 -1.66
CA ALA A 68 -2.82 -4.57 -1.16
C ALA A 68 -2.79 -5.86 -0.31
N LEU A 69 -3.75 -6.07 0.59
CA LEU A 69 -3.85 -7.30 1.39
C LEU A 69 -4.04 -8.55 0.51
N SER A 70 -4.86 -8.46 -0.53
CA SER A 70 -5.05 -9.54 -1.51
C SER A 70 -3.75 -9.87 -2.24
N TRP A 71 -3.03 -8.84 -2.71
CA TRP A 71 -1.73 -8.98 -3.35
C TRP A 71 -0.66 -9.57 -2.41
N LEU A 72 -0.62 -9.16 -1.15
CA LEU A 72 0.34 -9.73 -0.18
C LEU A 72 0.08 -11.20 0.10
N ARG A 73 -1.19 -11.64 0.09
CA ARG A 73 -1.54 -13.05 0.22
C ARG A 73 -0.96 -13.87 -0.93
N SER A 74 -0.99 -13.36 -2.17
CA SER A 74 -0.40 -14.06 -3.32
C SER A 74 1.13 -14.05 -3.28
N CYS A 75 1.75 -13.04 -2.66
CA CYS A 75 3.21 -12.93 -2.50
C CYS A 75 3.80 -13.70 -1.31
N ARG A 76 2.99 -14.39 -0.50
CA ARG A 76 3.40 -14.90 0.82
C ARG A 76 4.66 -15.77 0.80
N HIS A 77 4.86 -16.59 -0.23
CA HIS A 77 6.04 -17.45 -0.33
C HIS A 77 7.34 -16.66 -0.54
N ASP A 78 7.29 -15.61 -1.35
CA ASP A 78 8.46 -14.78 -1.67
C ASP A 78 8.87 -13.85 -0.53
N LEU A 79 7.96 -13.59 0.40
CA LEU A 79 8.18 -12.64 1.50
C LEU A 79 8.71 -13.33 2.76
N PHE A 80 8.70 -14.67 2.83
CA PHE A 80 9.27 -15.42 3.94
C PHE A 80 10.79 -15.19 4.05
N PRO A 81 11.37 -15.03 5.25
CA PRO A 81 10.77 -15.15 6.58
C PRO A 81 10.16 -13.85 7.15
N ASN A 82 10.04 -12.78 6.35
CA ASN A 82 9.61 -11.48 6.85
C ASN A 82 8.10 -11.44 7.19
N ARG A 83 7.78 -10.76 8.29
CA ARG A 83 6.40 -10.38 8.64
C ARG A 83 6.04 -9.06 7.96
N ILE A 84 4.75 -8.78 7.81
CA ILE A 84 4.29 -7.54 7.17
C ILE A 84 3.46 -6.73 8.16
N SER A 85 3.82 -5.45 8.31
CA SER A 85 3.07 -4.47 9.10
C SER A 85 2.52 -3.39 8.18
N PHE A 86 1.21 -3.15 8.26
CA PHE A 86 0.57 -2.04 7.59
C PHE A 86 0.64 -0.79 8.46
N PHE A 87 1.06 0.32 7.87
CA PHE A 87 0.98 1.64 8.48
C PHE A 87 0.35 2.57 7.44
N CYS A 88 -0.91 2.92 7.67
CA CYS A 88 -1.57 4.03 6.98
C CYS A 88 -1.15 5.35 7.61
#